data_AF-A0A845R2N5-F1
#
_entry.id   AF-A0A845R2N5-F1
#
_cell.length_a   1.000
_cell.length_b   1.000
_cell.length_c   1.000
_cell.angle_alpha   90.00
_cell.angle_beta   90.00
_cell.angle_gamma   90.00
#
_symmetry.space_group_name_H-M   'P 1'
#
loop_
_entity.id
_entity.type
_entity.pdbx_description
1 polymer ?
#
loop_
_entity_poly.entity_id
_entity_poly.type
_entity_poly.pdbx_seq_one_letter_code
_entity_poly.pdbx_strand_id
1 'polypeptide(L)'
;MKTLDAMKEIYKNTSKEFECKHIGKIYILKYHELLNEIKANAKDETCNLELNNLDVLKFDWKEVKKPVDFMAVVKSRKKVKVEHELLEEEQEEYLSLDILMFNLSNMHYEPDFTDIILNGKWYIED
;
A
#
# COMPACT_ATOMS: atom_id res chain seq x y z
N MET A 1 -10.01 6.04 1.67
CA MET A 1 -11.17 5.85 0.76
C MET A 1 -12.19 4.94 1.40
N LYS A 2 -13.47 5.04 1.04
CA LYS A 2 -14.53 4.19 1.61
C LYS A 2 -14.54 2.79 0.98
N THR A 3 -15.12 1.82 1.68
CA THR A 3 -15.12 0.40 1.30
C THR A 3 -15.64 0.14 -0.11
N LEU A 4 -16.74 0.80 -0.51
CA LEU A 4 -17.28 0.66 -1.86
C LEU A 4 -16.32 1.16 -2.95
N ASP A 5 -15.56 2.23 -2.68
CA ASP A 5 -14.58 2.75 -3.63
C ASP A 5 -13.36 1.84 -3.71
N ALA A 6 -12.89 1.31 -2.58
CA ALA A 6 -11.82 0.31 -2.54
C ALA A 6 -12.21 -0.95 -3.33
N MET A 7 -13.43 -1.47 -3.13
CA MET A 7 -13.96 -2.61 -3.88
C MET A 7 -14.00 -2.33 -5.40
N LYS A 8 -14.47 -1.15 -5.81
CA LYS A 8 -14.48 -0.76 -7.24
C LYS A 8 -13.07 -0.71 -7.82
N GLU A 9 -12.10 -0.18 -7.08
CA GLU A 9 -10.71 -0.11 -7.53
C GLU A 9 -10.08 -1.50 -7.67
N ILE A 10 -10.32 -2.40 -6.71
CA ILE A 10 -9.88 -3.80 -6.80
C ILE A 10 -10.53 -4.51 -7.99
N TYR A 11 -11.82 -4.26 -8.25
CA TYR A 11 -12.50 -4.85 -9.39
C TYR A 11 -11.90 -4.41 -10.73
N LYS A 12 -11.48 -3.14 -10.85
CA LYS A 12 -10.79 -2.62 -12.04
C LYS A 12 -9.36 -3.16 -12.16
N ASN A 13 -8.66 -3.34 -11.03
CA ASN A 13 -7.30 -3.86 -10.99
C ASN A 13 -7.14 -4.85 -9.85
N THR A 14 -7.25 -6.14 -10.18
CA THR A 14 -7.27 -7.25 -9.22
C THR A 14 -5.95 -7.46 -8.48
N SER A 15 -4.88 -6.77 -8.90
CA SER A 15 -3.57 -6.81 -8.23
C SER A 15 -3.42 -5.81 -7.08
N LYS A 16 -4.32 -4.83 -6.97
CA LYS A 16 -4.34 -3.85 -5.87
C LYS A 16 -4.78 -4.51 -4.58
N GLU A 17 -4.22 -4.03 -3.47
CA GLU A 17 -4.60 -4.40 -2.12
C GLU A 17 -4.87 -3.12 -1.32
N PHE A 18 -5.80 -3.20 -0.38
CA PHE A 18 -6.14 -2.06 0.48
C PHE A 18 -6.11 -2.49 1.94
N GLU A 19 -5.60 -1.63 2.81
CA GLU A 19 -5.55 -1.88 4.25
C GLU A 19 -6.44 -0.90 5.01
N CYS A 20 -7.00 -1.36 6.13
CA CYS A 20 -7.60 -0.47 7.13
C CYS A 20 -7.19 -0.91 8.53
N LYS A 21 -7.03 0.07 9.43
CA LYS A 21 -6.80 -0.17 10.86
C LYS A 21 -8.08 0.13 11.63
N HIS A 22 -8.65 -0.87 12.29
CA HIS A 22 -9.87 -0.71 13.09
C HIS A 22 -9.75 -1.50 14.40
N ILE A 23 -9.92 -0.81 15.54
CA ILE A 23 -9.85 -1.38 16.90
C ILE A 23 -8.58 -2.25 17.08
N GLY A 24 -7.42 -1.68 16.72
CA GLY A 24 -6.12 -2.35 16.86
C GLY A 24 -5.89 -3.54 15.92
N LYS A 25 -6.82 -3.86 15.02
CA LYS A 25 -6.68 -4.91 14.01
C LYS A 25 -6.44 -4.30 12.64
N ILE A 26 -5.57 -4.96 11.86
CA ILE A 26 -5.32 -4.63 10.45
C ILE A 26 -6.15 -5.60 9.61
N TYR A 27 -6.93 -5.04 8.69
CA TYR A 27 -7.66 -5.80 7.68
C TYR A 27 -7.07 -5.48 6.31
N ILE A 28 -6.85 -6.50 5.50
CA ILE A 28 -6.45 -6.36 4.11
C ILE A 28 -7.63 -6.78 3.24
N LEU A 29 -7.94 -5.99 2.22
CA LEU A 29 -8.96 -6.29 1.24
C LEU A 29 -8.29 -6.70 -0.07
N LYS A 30 -8.53 -7.95 -0.50
CA LYS A 30 -8.03 -8.52 -1.76
C LYS A 30 -9.17 -9.01 -2.64
N TYR A 31 -8.93 -9.09 -3.96
CA TYR A 31 -9.95 -9.50 -4.93
C TYR A 31 -10.54 -10.90 -4.66
N HIS A 32 -9.70 -11.86 -4.23
CA HIS A 32 -10.16 -13.22 -3.99
C HIS A 32 -11.07 -13.35 -2.75
N GLU A 33 -10.81 -12.56 -1.71
CA GLU A 33 -11.65 -12.50 -0.49
C GLU A 33 -13.01 -11.90 -0.82
N LEU A 34 -13.01 -10.81 -1.60
CA LEU A 34 -14.23 -10.21 -2.14
C LEU A 34 -15.08 -11.23 -2.92
N LEU A 35 -14.45 -12.02 -3.79
CA LEU A 35 -15.15 -13.06 -4.55
C LEU A 35 -15.69 -14.19 -3.65
N ASN A 36 -14.97 -14.56 -2.59
CA ASN A 36 -15.43 -15.60 -1.67
C ASN A 36 -16.66 -15.15 -0.89
N GLU A 37 -16.68 -13.90 -0.43
CA GLU A 37 -17.86 -13.32 0.23
C GLU A 37 -19.06 -13.23 -0.73
N ILE A 38 -18.84 -12.78 -1.97
CA ILE A 38 -19.92 -12.71 -2.98
C ILE A 38 -20.45 -14.12 -3.29
N LYS A 39 -19.58 -15.11 -3.49
CA LYS A 39 -19.97 -16.51 -3.79
C LYS A 39 -20.67 -17.21 -2.63
N ALA A 40 -20.28 -16.92 -1.39
CA ALA A 40 -20.94 -17.45 -0.20
C ALA A 40 -22.39 -16.95 -0.10
N ASN A 41 -22.61 -15.67 -0.41
CA ASN A 41 -23.93 -15.04 -0.35
C ASN A 41 -24.79 -15.30 -1.60
N ALA A 42 -24.19 -15.54 -2.77
CA ALA A 42 -24.92 -15.84 -4.02
C ALA A 42 -25.61 -17.22 -4.03
N LYS A 43 -25.37 -18.07 -3.02
CA LYS A 43 -26.09 -19.34 -2.83
C LYS A 43 -27.46 -19.15 -2.14
N ASP A 44 -27.73 -17.97 -1.61
CA ASP A 44 -29.04 -17.58 -1.07
C ASP A 44 -29.82 -16.82 -2.16
N GLU A 45 -30.99 -17.31 -2.56
CA GLU A 45 -31.78 -16.79 -3.70
C GLU A 45 -32.30 -15.35 -3.48
N THR A 46 -32.21 -14.84 -2.26
CA THR A 46 -32.40 -13.43 -1.93
C THR A 46 -31.06 -12.72 -1.96
N CYS A 47 -30.55 -12.44 -3.16
CA CYS A 47 -29.34 -11.62 -3.34
C CYS A 47 -29.65 -10.14 -3.05
N ASN A 48 -30.05 -9.85 -1.81
CA ASN A 48 -29.71 -8.61 -1.17
C ASN A 48 -28.36 -8.89 -0.54
N LEU A 49 -27.29 -8.31 -1.09
CA LEU A 49 -26.10 -8.03 -0.29
C LEU A 49 -26.61 -7.22 0.90
N GLU A 50 -26.97 -7.89 2.00
CA GLU A 50 -27.26 -7.24 3.28
C GLU A 50 -25.92 -6.77 3.86
N LEU A 51 -25.33 -5.81 3.14
CA LEU A 51 -24.35 -4.85 3.65
C LEU A 51 -24.90 -4.07 4.86
N ASN A 52 -26.19 -4.25 5.17
CA ASN A 52 -26.94 -3.69 6.29
C ASN A 52 -26.40 -4.09 7.67
N ASN A 53 -25.49 -5.06 7.78
CA ASN A 53 -24.85 -5.46 9.04
C ASN A 53 -23.36 -5.13 9.17
N LEU A 54 -22.75 -4.40 8.23
CA LEU A 54 -21.29 -4.29 8.16
C LEU A 54 -20.80 -2.90 8.55
N ASP A 55 -20.39 -2.72 9.81
CA ASP A 55 -19.50 -1.61 10.23
C ASP A 55 -18.26 -1.49 9.31
N VAL A 56 -17.91 -2.56 8.61
CA VAL A 56 -16.88 -2.62 7.55
C VAL A 56 -17.14 -1.62 6.41
N LEU A 57 -18.38 -1.23 6.08
CA LEU A 57 -18.65 -0.19 5.09
C LEU A 57 -18.19 1.22 5.54
N LYS A 58 -18.04 1.42 6.85
CA LYS A 58 -17.57 2.69 7.41
C LYS A 58 -16.05 2.79 7.43
N PHE A 59 -15.34 1.69 7.14
CA PHE A 59 -13.90 1.66 7.21
C PHE A 59 -13.27 2.58 6.18
N ASP A 60 -12.21 3.26 6.62
CA ASP A 60 -11.36 4.06 5.77
C ASP A 60 -10.14 3.23 5.37
N TRP A 61 -10.10 2.92 4.09
CA TRP A 61 -9.07 2.11 3.45
C TRP A 61 -7.97 2.98 2.86
N LYS A 62 -6.74 2.48 2.89
CA LYS A 62 -5.58 3.05 2.19
C LYS A 62 -5.04 2.00 1.22
N GLU A 63 -4.65 2.41 0.03
CA GLU A 63 -4.03 1.49 -0.93
C GLU A 63 -2.67 1.03 -0.38
N VAL A 64 -2.42 -0.27 -0.37
CA VAL A 64 -1.12 -0.83 0.02
C VAL A 64 -0.16 -0.58 -1.14
N LYS A 65 0.82 0.30 -0.90
CA LYS A 65 1.86 0.59 -1.89
C LYS A 65 2.81 -0.58 -1.99
N LYS A 66 3.03 -1.06 -3.21
CA LYS A 66 4.03 -2.09 -3.49
C LYS A 66 5.39 -1.44 -3.73
N PRO A 67 6.47 -2.06 -3.29
CA PRO A 67 7.80 -1.56 -3.58
C PRO A 67 8.06 -1.63 -5.09
N VAL A 68 8.81 -0.67 -5.59
CA VAL A 68 9.30 -0.56 -6.97
C VAL A 68 10.82 -0.54 -6.98
N ASP A 69 11.42 -0.67 -8.16
CA ASP A 69 12.85 -0.46 -8.32
C ASP A 69 13.20 1.04 -8.30
N PHE A 70 14.47 1.34 -8.04
CA PHE A 70 14.98 2.70 -7.99
C PHE A 70 14.83 3.45 -9.33
N MET A 71 14.88 2.76 -10.47
CA MET A 71 14.73 3.42 -11.78
C MET A 71 13.29 3.89 -12.03
N ALA A 72 12.29 3.19 -11.49
CA ALA A 72 10.91 3.65 -11.47
C ALA A 72 10.74 4.91 -10.63
N VAL A 73 11.41 4.98 -9.47
CA VAL A 73 11.48 6.19 -8.62
C VAL A 73 12.01 7.38 -9.39
N VAL A 74 13.18 7.26 -10.01
CA VAL A 74 13.83 8.34 -10.79
C VAL A 74 12.89 8.85 -11.90
N LYS A 75 12.20 7.95 -12.59
CA LYS A 75 11.29 8.32 -13.69
C LYS A 75 10.00 8.99 -13.19
N SER A 76 9.55 8.67 -11.98
CA SER A 76 8.27 9.17 -11.46
C SER A 76 8.25 10.68 -11.24
N ARG A 77 9.39 11.28 -10.84
CA ARG A 77 9.50 12.67 -10.36
C ARG A 77 8.55 13.03 -9.22
N LYS A 78 7.99 12.03 -8.54
CA LYS A 78 7.12 12.20 -7.37
C LYS A 78 7.94 12.09 -6.09
N LYS A 79 7.28 12.30 -4.95
CA LYS A 79 7.88 12.00 -3.66
C LYS A 79 7.95 10.50 -3.44
N VAL A 80 8.95 10.08 -2.68
CA VAL A 80 9.33 8.69 -2.49
C VAL A 80 9.76 8.42 -1.05
N LYS A 81 9.66 7.16 -0.66
CA LYS A 81 10.15 6.58 0.59
C LYS A 81 11.03 5.38 0.24
N VAL A 82 12.02 5.08 1.06
CA VAL A 82 12.78 3.82 1.00
C VAL A 82 12.76 3.12 2.35
N GLU A 83 12.65 1.79 2.33
CA GLU A 83 12.84 0.93 3.49
C GLU A 83 14.06 0.02 3.23
N HIS A 84 14.96 -0.05 4.18
CA HIS A 84 16.15 -0.89 4.13
C HIS A 84 16.60 -1.23 5.56
N GLU A 85 17.23 -2.38 5.77
CA GLU A 85 17.64 -2.85 7.11
C GLU A 85 18.69 -1.96 7.79
N LEU A 86 19.44 -1.20 6.98
CA LEU A 86 20.45 -0.23 7.44
C LEU A 86 19.84 1.10 7.89
N LEU A 87 18.54 1.31 7.65
CA LEU A 87 17.83 2.51 8.12
C LEU A 87 17.23 2.19 9.50
N GLU A 88 17.80 2.80 10.54
CA GLU A 88 17.38 2.57 11.94
C GLU A 88 15.92 2.97 12.20
N GLU A 89 15.37 3.86 11.37
CA GLU A 89 13.96 4.25 11.37
C GLU A 89 13.39 4.08 9.96
N GLU A 90 12.23 3.42 9.86
CA GLU A 90 11.44 3.50 8.64
C GLU A 90 11.17 4.97 8.37
N GLN A 91 11.64 5.52 7.25
CA GLN A 91 11.32 6.90 6.91
C GLN A 91 9.80 7.05 6.78
N GLU A 92 9.13 7.60 7.80
CA GLU A 92 7.67 7.68 7.79
C GLU A 92 7.15 8.63 6.70
N GLU A 93 7.98 9.58 6.28
CA GLU A 93 7.61 10.62 5.31
C GLU A 93 8.11 10.34 3.90
N TYR A 94 7.26 10.65 2.91
CA TYR A 94 7.63 10.69 1.51
C TYR A 94 8.35 12.02 1.21
N LEU A 95 9.56 11.94 0.68
CA LEU A 95 10.43 13.08 0.36
C LEU A 95 10.68 13.18 -1.15
N SER A 96 11.07 14.36 -1.63
CA SER A 96 11.60 14.43 -3.00
C SER A 96 12.88 13.60 -3.10
N LEU A 97 13.11 13.00 -4.26
CA LEU A 97 14.28 12.15 -4.47
C LEU A 97 15.60 12.88 -4.13
N ASP A 98 15.74 14.15 -4.53
CA ASP A 98 16.96 14.91 -4.27
C ASP A 98 17.24 15.10 -2.76
N ILE A 99 16.20 15.41 -1.98
CA ILE A 99 16.32 15.56 -0.52
C ILE A 99 16.63 14.22 0.12
N LEU A 100 15.96 13.16 -0.33
CA LEU A 100 16.20 11.82 0.18
C LEU A 100 17.63 11.35 -0.07
N MET A 101 18.15 11.54 -1.29
CA MET A 101 19.53 11.20 -1.64
C MET A 101 20.54 11.99 -0.81
N PHE A 102 20.28 13.29 -0.60
CA PHE A 102 21.11 14.12 0.27
C PHE A 102 21.14 13.57 1.71
N ASN A 103 19.97 13.25 2.28
CA ASN A 103 19.88 12.71 3.64
C ASN A 103 20.60 11.38 3.76
N LEU A 104 20.33 10.44 2.85
CA LEU A 104 20.97 9.12 2.83
C LEU A 104 22.49 9.24 2.71
N SER A 105 23.00 10.13 1.84
CA SER A 105 24.45 10.33 1.66
C SER A 105 25.15 10.96 2.87
N ASN A 106 24.41 11.68 3.73
CA ASN A 106 24.96 12.25 4.97
C ASN A 106 24.92 11.24 6.13
N MET A 107 24.02 10.26 6.07
CA MET A 107 23.85 9.26 7.14
C MET A 107 24.67 8.00 6.89
N HIS A 108 24.91 7.64 5.63
CA HIS A 108 25.57 6.39 5.25
C HIS A 108 26.77 6.66 4.34
N TYR A 109 27.89 6.00 4.63
CA TYR A 109 29.08 6.01 3.80
C TYR A 109 29.03 4.86 2.78
N GLU A 110 29.90 4.89 1.77
CA GLU A 110 30.11 3.73 0.88
C GLU A 110 30.75 2.59 1.70
N PRO A 111 30.21 1.35 1.69
CA PRO A 111 29.31 0.73 0.71
C PRO A 111 27.80 0.76 1.03
N ASP A 112 27.41 1.13 2.25
CA ASP A 112 26.03 1.04 2.76
C ASP A 112 25.05 1.87 1.93
N PHE A 113 25.48 3.05 1.47
CA PHE A 113 24.67 3.90 0.59
C PHE A 113 24.31 3.22 -0.73
N THR A 114 25.28 2.54 -1.35
CA THR A 114 25.07 1.81 -2.61
C THR A 114 24.12 0.64 -2.40
N ASP A 115 24.25 -0.05 -1.27
CA ASP A 115 23.38 -1.16 -0.90
C ASP A 115 21.92 -0.71 -0.74
N ILE A 116 21.68 0.42 -0.05
CA ILE A 116 20.34 1.01 0.09
C ILE A 116 19.72 1.35 -1.28
N ILE A 117 20.51 1.88 -2.23
CA ILE A 117 20.00 2.19 -3.57
C ILE A 117 19.56 0.92 -4.32
N LEU A 118 20.39 -0.12 -4.26
CA LEU A 118 20.20 -1.34 -5.06
C LEU A 118 19.15 -2.29 -4.44
N ASN A 119 19.17 -2.41 -3.12
CA ASN A 119 18.41 -3.42 -2.37
C ASN A 119 17.29 -2.83 -1.52
N GLY A 120 17.18 -1.50 -1.45
CA GLY A 120 16.07 -0.79 -0.81
C GLY A 120 14.71 -1.11 -1.43
N LYS A 121 13.69 -1.21 -0.59
CA LYS A 121 12.29 -1.25 -1.02
C LYS A 121 11.81 0.17 -1.21
N TRP A 122 11.60 0.58 -2.45
CA TRP A 122 11.22 1.95 -2.78
C TRP A 122 9.73 2.10 -2.97
N TYR A 123 9.13 3.18 -2.46
CA TYR A 123 7.70 3.47 -2.60
C TYR A 123 7.52 4.86 -3.20
N ILE A 124 6.50 5.03 -4.05
CA ILE A 124 6.18 6.28 -4.72
C ILE A 124 4.83 6.79 -4.20
N GLU A 125 4.76 8.08 -3.87
CA GLU A 125 3.52 8.76 -3.50
C GLU A 125 2.55 8.85 -4.70
N ASP A 126 1.25 8.76 -4.45
CA ASP A 126 0.22 8.84 -5.50
C ASP A 126 0.13 10.18 -6.22
#